data_AF-A0A5C5YQ08-F1
#
_entry.id   AF-A0A5C5YQ08-F1
#
_cell.length_a   1.000
_cell.length_b   1.000
_cell.length_c   1.000
_cell.angle_alpha   90.00
_cell.angle_beta   90.00
_cell.angle_gamma   90.00
#
_symmetry.space_group_name_H-M   'P 1'
#
loop_
_entity.id
_entity.type
_entity.pdbx_description
1 polymer ?
#
loop_
_entity_poly.entity_id
_entity_poly.type
_entity_poly.pdbx_seq_one_letter_code
_entity_poly.pdbx_strand_id
1 'polypeptide(L)'
;MIRYNQTASSRTGGTSFQVVTFILVAGLGAWLGAEYVGVDVEHLAYTALDEAKVIDHIPEQWRPKPPMAELGDAQGQVSFEQRALDLRSELENLRSEVASLRHDVQESSPDLVRELPTTFAEAPPVRRQATLAYWTRLRQIATEVTDLHDSVELALEPATASMVFGIRQRAFDYGARAIESVDAGEVDPQAVDAGFRIAKWYRSGAELYERAAAIWEGRIADAPTEELQRSLETSRSQHAREAELVRDLAARTEEILMRRYAVEFPVLSI
;
A
#
# COMPACT_ATOMS: atom_id res chain seq x y z
N MET A 1 59.04 42.24 -29.70
CA MET A 1 57.69 42.50 -29.17
C MET A 1 56.70 41.70 -30.02
N ILE A 2 56.40 40.46 -29.63
CA ILE A 2 55.61 39.51 -30.43
C ILE A 2 54.23 39.41 -29.78
N ARG A 3 53.18 39.90 -30.46
CA ARG A 3 51.79 39.74 -30.03
C ARG A 3 51.28 38.40 -30.53
N TYR A 4 50.99 37.49 -29.61
CA TYR A 4 50.23 36.27 -29.92
C TYR A 4 48.74 36.63 -29.97
N ASN A 5 48.13 36.51 -31.15
CA ASN A 5 46.68 36.55 -31.31
C ASN A 5 46.12 35.17 -30.89
N GLN A 6 45.55 35.09 -29.69
CA GLN A 6 44.69 33.97 -29.30
C GLN A 6 43.31 34.14 -29.96
N THR A 7 43.04 33.35 -30.99
CA THR A 7 41.68 33.13 -31.49
C THR A 7 40.98 32.14 -30.57
N ALA A 8 40.15 32.65 -29.66
CA ALA A 8 39.26 31.81 -28.87
C ALA A 8 38.20 31.18 -29.80
N SER A 9 38.34 29.88 -30.06
CA SER A 9 37.33 29.09 -30.77
C SER A 9 36.17 28.82 -29.80
N SER A 10 35.07 29.55 -29.96
CA SER A 10 33.80 29.30 -29.27
C SER A 10 33.14 28.03 -29.85
N ARG A 11 33.42 26.88 -29.23
CA ARG A 11 32.66 25.64 -29.44
C ARG A 11 31.32 25.73 -28.70
N THR A 12 30.36 26.45 -29.26
CA THR A 12 29.04 26.71 -28.66
C THR A 12 27.93 25.81 -29.24
N GLY A 13 28.24 24.55 -29.59
CA GLY A 13 27.29 23.67 -30.29
C GLY A 13 26.92 22.35 -29.58
N GLY A 14 27.61 21.98 -28.50
CA GLY A 14 27.47 20.63 -27.90
C GLY A 14 26.58 20.55 -26.65
N THR A 15 26.35 21.66 -25.95
CA THR A 15 25.72 21.64 -24.62
C THR A 15 24.22 21.37 -24.68
N SER A 16 23.52 21.89 -25.69
CA SER A 16 22.06 21.72 -25.81
C SER A 16 21.66 20.27 -26.06
N PHE A 17 22.42 19.53 -26.89
CA PHE A 17 22.14 18.12 -27.16
C PHE A 17 22.39 17.24 -25.92
N GLN A 18 23.41 17.58 -25.13
CA GLN A 18 23.73 16.88 -23.90
C GLN A 18 22.62 17.02 -22.86
N VAL A 19 22.05 18.22 -22.70
CA VAL A 19 20.94 18.47 -21.77
C VAL A 19 19.69 17.68 -22.17
N VAL A 20 19.31 17.69 -23.45
CA VAL A 20 18.16 16.91 -23.94
C VAL A 20 18.37 15.41 -23.71
N THR A 21 19.57 14.91 -23.96
CA THR A 21 19.90 13.50 -23.73
C THR A 21 19.78 13.13 -22.25
N PHE A 22 20.27 13.96 -21.34
CA PHE A 22 20.12 13.72 -19.89
C PHE A 22 18.67 13.71 -19.45
N ILE A 23 17.84 14.63 -19.95
CA ILE A 23 16.41 14.69 -19.62
C ILE A 23 15.70 13.42 -20.13
N LEU A 24 16.02 12.96 -21.35
CA LEU A 24 15.44 11.72 -21.88
C LEU A 24 15.84 10.49 -21.08
N VAL A 25 17.13 10.35 -20.72
CA VAL A 25 17.61 9.21 -19.91
C VAL A 25 17.00 9.24 -18.51
N ALA A 26 16.94 10.41 -17.87
CA ALA A 26 16.32 10.56 -16.56
C ALA A 26 14.82 10.26 -16.61
N GLY A 27 14.12 10.74 -17.64
CA GLY A 27 12.70 10.46 -17.85
C GLY A 27 12.43 8.98 -18.09
N LEU A 28 13.25 8.31 -18.92
CA LEU A 28 13.13 6.87 -19.17
C LEU A 28 13.40 6.05 -17.90
N GLY A 29 14.41 6.44 -17.11
CA GLY A 29 14.72 5.78 -15.84
C GLY A 29 13.61 5.95 -14.81
N ALA A 30 13.03 7.15 -14.70
CA ALA A 30 11.90 7.41 -13.82
C ALA A 30 10.65 6.64 -14.26
N TRP A 31 10.38 6.58 -15.57
CA TRP A 31 9.26 5.83 -16.14
C TRP A 31 9.38 4.32 -15.86
N LEU A 32 10.54 3.71 -16.13
CA LEU A 32 10.80 2.29 -15.82
C LEU A 32 10.72 2.01 -14.31
N GLY A 33 11.22 2.92 -13.48
CA GLY A 33 11.14 2.79 -12.03
C GLY A 33 9.69 2.87 -11.52
N ALA A 34 8.86 3.72 -12.12
CA ALA A 34 7.47 3.87 -11.73
C ALA A 34 6.62 2.66 -12.18
N GLU A 35 6.86 2.12 -13.38
CA GLU A 35 6.25 0.88 -13.86
C GLU A 35 6.59 -0.30 -12.94
N TYR A 36 7.85 -0.41 -12.50
CA TYR A 36 8.27 -1.44 -11.56
C TYR A 36 7.57 -1.34 -10.18
N VAL A 37 7.23 -0.13 -9.73
CA VAL A 37 6.57 0.13 -8.44
C VAL A 37 5.03 0.11 -8.55
N GLY A 38 4.50 -0.13 -9.75
CA GLY A 38 3.05 -0.15 -10.03
C GLY A 38 2.40 1.23 -9.88
N VAL A 39 3.15 2.31 -10.14
CA VAL A 39 2.63 3.68 -10.08
C VAL A 39 2.03 4.03 -11.44
N ASP A 40 0.78 4.52 -11.44
CA ASP A 40 0.14 5.03 -12.64
C ASP A 40 0.80 6.34 -13.10
N VAL A 41 1.77 6.17 -14.01
CA VAL A 41 2.56 7.29 -14.56
C VAL A 41 1.70 8.20 -15.43
N GLU A 42 0.66 7.68 -16.07
CA GLU A 42 -0.23 8.47 -16.91
C GLU A 42 -1.04 9.44 -16.07
N HIS A 43 -1.57 8.98 -14.93
CA HIS A 43 -2.27 9.83 -13.98
C HIS A 43 -1.35 10.92 -13.40
N LEU A 44 -0.16 10.55 -12.92
CA LEU A 44 0.81 11.51 -12.36
C LEU A 44 1.28 12.54 -13.39
N ALA A 45 1.55 12.11 -14.62
CA ALA A 45 1.95 13.01 -15.70
C ALA A 45 0.82 13.99 -16.03
N TYR A 46 -0.42 13.50 -16.07
CA TYR A 46 -1.59 14.35 -16.30
C TYR A 46 -1.78 15.37 -15.16
N THR A 47 -1.73 14.92 -13.89
CA THR A 47 -1.84 15.80 -12.71
C THR A 47 -0.74 16.85 -12.68
N ALA A 48 0.52 16.47 -12.97
CA ALA A 48 1.63 17.41 -13.00
C ALA A 48 1.50 18.44 -14.13
N LEU A 49 1.00 18.02 -15.31
CA LEU A 49 0.74 18.93 -16.44
C LEU A 49 -0.42 19.89 -16.17
N ASP A 50 -1.44 19.43 -15.45
CA ASP A 50 -2.60 20.23 -15.03
C ASP A 50 -2.22 21.24 -13.93
N GLU A 51 -1.50 20.79 -12.88
CA GLU A 51 -1.02 21.65 -11.79
C GLU A 51 -0.07 22.75 -12.29
N ALA A 52 0.80 22.41 -13.23
CA ALA A 52 1.70 23.37 -13.88
C ALA A 52 0.97 24.30 -14.89
N LYS A 53 -0.33 24.10 -15.13
CA LYS A 53 -1.15 24.81 -16.14
C LYS A 53 -0.56 24.76 -17.55
N VAL A 54 0.25 23.73 -17.81
CA VAL A 54 0.84 23.51 -19.14
C VAL A 54 -0.23 22.99 -20.08
N ILE A 55 -1.21 22.25 -19.55
CA ILE A 55 -2.32 21.68 -20.33
C ILE A 55 -3.15 22.75 -21.06
N ASP A 56 -3.27 23.95 -20.48
CA ASP A 56 -3.98 25.09 -21.08
C ASP A 56 -3.32 25.60 -22.36
N HIS A 57 -2.01 25.40 -22.48
CA HIS A 57 -1.19 25.89 -23.59
C HIS A 57 -1.06 24.85 -24.73
N ILE A 58 -1.49 23.61 -24.50
CA ILE A 58 -1.46 22.55 -25.51
C ILE A 58 -2.73 22.64 -26.37
N PRO A 59 -2.61 22.70 -27.72
CA PRO A 59 -3.77 22.69 -28.62
C PRO A 59 -4.68 21.49 -28.36
N GLU A 60 -6.00 21.68 -28.45
CA GLU A 60 -6.99 20.65 -28.09
C GLU A 60 -6.75 19.30 -28.78
N GLN A 61 -6.32 19.30 -30.05
CA GLN A 61 -6.04 18.07 -30.79
C GLN A 61 -4.83 17.27 -30.28
N TRP A 62 -3.94 17.88 -29.48
CA TRP A 62 -2.73 17.27 -28.92
C TRP A 62 -2.83 17.06 -27.41
N ARG A 63 -3.92 17.48 -26.77
CA ARG A 63 -4.12 17.22 -25.35
C ARG A 63 -4.22 15.71 -25.16
N PRO A 64 -3.42 15.11 -24.26
CA PRO A 64 -3.65 13.74 -23.88
C PRO A 64 -5.10 13.62 -23.42
N LYS A 65 -5.77 12.55 -23.83
CA LYS A 65 -7.13 12.29 -23.34
C LYS A 65 -7.02 12.29 -21.81
N PRO A 66 -7.88 13.04 -21.09
CA PRO A 66 -7.95 12.88 -19.65
C PRO A 66 -8.06 11.39 -19.40
N PRO A 67 -7.26 10.81 -18.48
CA PRO A 67 -7.43 9.42 -18.10
C PRO A 67 -8.92 9.31 -17.83
N MET A 68 -9.62 8.52 -18.67
CA MET A 68 -11.05 8.40 -18.50
C MET A 68 -11.21 8.00 -17.04
N ALA A 69 -12.11 8.66 -16.32
CA ALA A 69 -12.59 8.13 -15.06
C ALA A 69 -13.39 6.84 -15.32
N GLU A 70 -12.85 5.91 -16.12
CA GLU A 70 -13.21 4.50 -16.17
C GLU A 70 -12.82 3.92 -14.82
N LEU A 71 -13.66 4.19 -13.80
CA LEU A 71 -13.83 3.51 -12.50
C LEU A 71 -14.43 4.44 -11.42
N GLY A 72 -15.03 5.59 -11.79
CA GLY A 72 -15.74 6.45 -10.83
C GLY A 72 -17.25 6.22 -10.73
N ASP A 73 -17.94 6.00 -11.86
CA ASP A 73 -19.39 6.21 -11.92
C ASP A 73 -20.22 4.95 -12.26
N ALA A 74 -19.60 3.78 -12.44
CA ALA A 74 -20.30 2.53 -12.76
C ALA A 74 -20.24 1.46 -11.65
N GLN A 75 -19.31 1.57 -10.70
CA GLN A 75 -19.53 1.03 -9.36
C GLN A 75 -20.34 2.10 -8.63
N GLY A 76 -21.66 1.95 -8.69
CA GLY A 76 -22.59 2.87 -8.05
C GLY A 76 -22.18 3.18 -6.62
N GLN A 77 -22.75 4.25 -6.07
CA GLN A 77 -22.71 4.60 -4.66
C GLN A 77 -23.18 3.42 -3.78
N VAL A 78 -22.37 2.38 -3.67
CA VAL A 78 -22.38 1.44 -2.58
C VAL A 78 -21.97 2.34 -1.43
N SER A 79 -22.96 2.69 -0.60
CA SER A 79 -22.71 3.60 0.50
C SER A 79 -21.55 3.06 1.32
N PHE A 80 -20.79 3.94 1.96
CA PHE A 80 -19.75 3.54 2.92
C PHE A 80 -20.28 2.46 3.89
N GLU A 81 -21.54 2.58 4.29
CA GLU A 81 -22.24 1.61 5.13
C GLU A 81 -22.41 0.23 4.47
N GLN A 82 -22.76 0.17 3.18
CA GLN A 82 -22.84 -1.10 2.45
C GLN A 82 -21.47 -1.77 2.31
N ARG A 83 -20.40 -1.00 2.00
CA ARG A 83 -19.04 -1.57 1.96
C ARG A 83 -18.62 -2.11 3.33
N ALA A 84 -18.94 -1.39 4.40
CA ALA A 84 -18.67 -1.85 5.76
C ALA A 84 -19.47 -3.11 6.14
N LEU A 85 -20.71 -3.24 5.66
CA LEU A 85 -21.53 -4.45 5.84
C LEU A 85 -20.97 -5.64 5.06
N ASP A 86 -20.58 -5.43 3.80
CA ASP A 86 -19.99 -6.47 2.96
C ASP A 86 -18.68 -6.98 3.59
N LEU A 87 -17.80 -6.08 4.02
CA LEU A 87 -16.54 -6.43 4.70
C LEU A 87 -16.76 -7.17 6.01
N ARG A 88 -17.79 -6.80 6.80
CA ARG A 88 -18.17 -7.55 8.01
C ARG A 88 -18.65 -8.95 7.68
N SER A 89 -19.45 -9.10 6.64
CA SER A 89 -19.93 -10.42 6.21
C SER A 89 -18.78 -11.30 5.71
N GLU A 90 -17.82 -10.71 4.99
CA GLU A 90 -16.62 -11.40 4.52
C GLU A 90 -15.73 -11.84 5.69
N LEU A 91 -15.53 -10.97 6.68
CA LEU A 91 -14.78 -11.32 7.89
C LEU A 91 -15.47 -12.42 8.70
N GLU A 92 -16.81 -12.42 8.81
CA GLU A 92 -17.54 -13.50 9.47
C GLU A 92 -17.44 -14.81 8.69
N ASN A 93 -17.50 -14.75 7.36
CA ASN A 93 -17.28 -15.92 6.50
C ASN A 93 -15.86 -16.47 6.69
N LEU A 94 -14.82 -15.61 6.67
CA LEU A 94 -13.43 -16.00 6.92
C LEU A 94 -13.27 -16.61 8.31
N ARG A 95 -13.87 -16.03 9.35
CA ARG A 95 -13.88 -16.59 10.70
C ARG A 95 -14.55 -17.96 10.73
N SER A 96 -15.64 -18.16 10.01
CA SER A 96 -16.33 -19.45 9.92
C SER A 96 -15.50 -20.50 9.18
N GLU A 97 -14.79 -20.11 8.11
CA GLU A 97 -13.86 -20.98 7.37
C GLU A 97 -12.68 -21.36 8.26
N VAL A 98 -12.07 -20.39 8.94
CA VAL A 98 -11.02 -20.63 9.94
C VAL A 98 -11.52 -21.52 11.07
N ALA A 99 -12.73 -21.30 11.58
CA ALA A 99 -13.31 -22.10 12.65
C ALA A 99 -13.57 -23.54 12.19
N SER A 100 -13.99 -23.74 10.93
CA SER A 100 -14.13 -25.09 10.36
C SER A 100 -12.78 -25.79 10.19
N LEU A 101 -11.72 -25.06 9.81
CA LEU A 101 -10.35 -25.59 9.80
C LEU A 101 -9.79 -25.87 11.19
N ARG A 102 -10.13 -25.03 12.18
CA ARG A 102 -9.78 -25.23 13.59
C ARG A 102 -10.62 -26.29 14.30
N HIS A 103 -11.77 -26.71 13.76
CA HIS A 103 -12.57 -27.75 14.41
C HIS A 103 -11.86 -29.11 14.43
N ASP A 104 -10.77 -29.27 13.66
CA ASP A 104 -9.83 -30.40 13.77
C ASP A 104 -8.66 -30.17 14.75
N VAL A 105 -8.42 -28.94 15.25
CA VAL A 105 -7.34 -28.61 16.20
C VAL A 105 -7.77 -27.47 17.16
N GLN A 106 -8.08 -27.85 18.41
CA GLN A 106 -8.82 -27.09 19.44
C GLN A 106 -8.12 -25.84 20.06
N GLU A 107 -8.92 -24.75 20.23
CA GLU A 107 -9.02 -23.58 21.18
C GLU A 107 -7.77 -23.05 21.97
N SER A 108 -7.56 -21.75 22.31
CA SER A 108 -8.39 -20.55 22.60
C SER A 108 -7.53 -19.23 22.48
N SER A 109 -8.15 -18.03 22.42
CA SER A 109 -7.49 -16.70 22.59
C SER A 109 -8.22 -15.80 23.61
N PRO A 110 -7.54 -14.84 24.29
CA PRO A 110 -8.20 -13.76 25.02
C PRO A 110 -7.86 -12.33 24.57
N ASP A 111 -8.84 -11.46 24.83
CA ASP A 111 -8.99 -10.02 24.62
C ASP A 111 -8.18 -9.16 25.61
N LEU A 112 -7.76 -7.93 25.25
CA LEU A 112 -7.36 -6.87 26.21
C LEU A 112 -7.31 -5.45 25.61
N VAL A 113 -8.07 -4.52 26.20
CA VAL A 113 -7.96 -3.05 26.02
C VAL A 113 -7.65 -2.40 27.39
N ARG A 114 -6.78 -1.37 27.40
CA ARG A 114 -6.41 -0.57 28.59
C ARG A 114 -6.16 0.90 28.22
N GLU A 115 -6.72 1.85 28.98
CA GLU A 115 -6.55 3.31 28.84
C GLU A 115 -5.78 3.94 30.03
N LEU A 116 -5.06 5.05 29.79
CA LEU A 116 -4.41 5.97 30.77
C LEU A 116 -4.35 7.44 30.22
N PRO A 117 -4.12 8.47 31.07
CA PRO A 117 -4.51 9.88 30.80
C PRO A 117 -3.39 10.81 30.29
N THR A 118 -3.80 11.96 29.74
CA THR A 118 -3.07 12.93 28.89
C THR A 118 -2.85 14.33 29.52
N THR A 119 -1.83 15.08 29.06
CA THR A 119 -1.86 16.57 29.08
C THR A 119 -0.97 17.28 28.03
N PHE A 120 -1.53 18.34 27.42
CA PHE A 120 -1.00 19.52 26.68
C PHE A 120 -0.62 19.47 25.19
N ALA A 121 -1.56 19.87 24.31
CA ALA A 121 -1.57 21.08 23.43
C ALA A 121 -2.70 20.95 22.38
N GLU A 122 -3.50 22.01 22.18
CA GLU A 122 -4.85 21.88 21.61
C GLU A 122 -4.91 22.10 20.08
N ALA A 123 -4.85 21.02 19.29
CA ALA A 123 -5.41 20.99 17.94
C ALA A 123 -6.96 21.08 18.00
N PRO A 124 -7.66 21.52 16.94
CA PRO A 124 -9.13 21.54 16.96
C PRO A 124 -9.67 20.18 17.39
N PRO A 125 -10.61 20.12 18.35
CA PRO A 125 -10.99 18.86 19.02
C PRO A 125 -11.48 17.80 18.04
N VAL A 126 -12.08 18.23 16.92
CA VAL A 126 -12.64 17.36 15.89
C VAL A 126 -11.57 16.58 15.13
N ARG A 127 -10.55 17.24 14.55
CA ARG A 127 -9.46 16.56 13.82
C ARG A 127 -8.69 15.59 14.71
N ARG A 128 -8.45 15.96 15.97
CA ARG A 128 -7.77 15.08 16.94
C ARG A 128 -8.55 13.79 17.16
N GLN A 129 -9.85 13.91 17.44
CA GLN A 129 -10.73 12.77 17.68
C GLN A 129 -10.85 11.89 16.42
N ALA A 130 -11.04 12.50 15.25
CA ALA A 130 -11.08 11.80 13.97
C ALA A 130 -9.79 11.02 13.72
N THR A 131 -8.63 11.65 13.96
CA THR A 131 -7.31 11.00 13.77
C THR A 131 -7.09 9.85 14.73
N LEU A 132 -7.47 10.00 16.01
CA LEU A 132 -7.37 8.92 16.99
C LEU A 132 -8.30 7.74 16.65
N ALA A 133 -9.54 8.03 16.23
CA ALA A 133 -10.49 7.01 15.80
C ALA A 133 -9.99 6.26 14.56
N TYR A 134 -9.49 6.98 13.56
CA TYR A 134 -8.88 6.43 12.36
C TYR A 134 -7.72 5.49 12.71
N TRP A 135 -6.76 5.95 13.52
CA TRP A 135 -5.59 5.17 13.92
C TRP A 135 -5.96 3.93 14.75
N THR A 136 -6.94 4.07 15.64
CA THR A 136 -7.48 2.93 16.41
C THR A 136 -8.11 1.90 15.50
N ARG A 137 -8.82 2.33 14.46
CA ARG A 137 -9.41 1.42 13.45
C ARG A 137 -8.33 0.71 12.64
N LEU A 138 -7.24 1.40 12.26
CA LEU A 138 -6.09 0.77 11.60
C LEU A 138 -5.49 -0.35 12.47
N ARG A 139 -5.29 -0.09 13.77
CA ARG A 139 -4.81 -1.11 14.71
C ARG A 139 -5.74 -2.32 14.73
N GLN A 140 -7.04 -2.08 14.87
CA GLN A 140 -8.03 -3.14 14.95
C GLN A 140 -7.99 -4.02 13.68
N ILE A 141 -7.92 -3.41 12.51
CA ILE A 141 -7.78 -4.15 11.24
C ILE A 141 -6.49 -4.99 11.23
N ALA A 142 -5.37 -4.42 11.69
CA ALA A 142 -4.11 -5.15 11.74
C ALA A 142 -4.12 -6.34 12.70
N THR A 143 -4.73 -6.18 13.88
CA THR A 143 -4.97 -7.28 14.81
C THR A 143 -5.90 -8.34 14.20
N GLU A 144 -7.01 -7.94 13.58
CA GLU A 144 -7.95 -8.87 12.91
C GLU A 144 -7.25 -9.72 11.83
N VAL A 145 -6.40 -9.10 11.00
CA VAL A 145 -5.62 -9.80 9.96
C VAL A 145 -4.58 -10.73 10.58
N THR A 146 -3.86 -10.28 11.61
CA THR A 146 -2.86 -11.08 12.33
C THR A 146 -3.50 -12.32 12.96
N ASP A 147 -4.64 -12.14 13.64
CA ASP A 147 -5.39 -13.25 14.24
C ASP A 147 -5.82 -14.28 13.18
N LEU A 148 -6.25 -13.83 11.99
CA LEU A 148 -6.56 -14.72 10.88
C LEU A 148 -5.32 -15.51 10.42
N HIS A 149 -4.16 -14.87 10.31
CA HIS A 149 -2.91 -15.56 9.95
C HIS A 149 -2.48 -16.59 11.00
N ASP A 150 -2.44 -16.19 12.27
CA ASP A 150 -2.02 -17.05 13.38
C ASP A 150 -2.96 -18.25 13.53
N SER A 151 -4.25 -18.05 13.27
CA SER A 151 -5.24 -19.13 13.36
C SER A 151 -5.07 -20.23 12.31
N VAL A 152 -4.53 -19.92 11.13
CA VAL A 152 -4.30 -20.88 10.05
C VAL A 152 -2.86 -21.42 9.98
N GLU A 153 -1.92 -20.79 10.67
CA GLU A 153 -0.51 -21.25 10.74
C GLU A 153 -0.41 -22.68 11.27
N LEU A 154 -1.20 -23.01 12.30
CA LEU A 154 -1.22 -24.35 12.89
C LEU A 154 -1.74 -25.44 11.93
N ALA A 155 -2.49 -25.04 10.90
CA ALA A 155 -3.10 -25.94 9.93
C ALA A 155 -2.23 -26.11 8.66
N LEU A 156 -1.00 -25.59 8.63
CA LEU A 156 -0.13 -25.65 7.46
C LEU A 156 0.49 -27.04 7.28
N GLU A 157 -0.24 -27.92 6.61
CA GLU A 157 0.23 -29.25 6.17
C GLU A 157 0.22 -29.35 4.64
N PRO A 158 0.97 -30.29 4.03
CA PRO A 158 0.98 -30.42 2.58
C PRO A 158 -0.42 -30.62 1.94
N ALA A 159 -1.33 -31.28 2.66
CA ALA A 159 -2.70 -31.54 2.20
C ALA A 159 -3.60 -30.28 2.24
N THR A 160 -3.30 -29.33 3.12
CA THR A 160 -4.12 -28.13 3.40
C THR A 160 -3.45 -26.84 2.94
N ALA A 161 -2.19 -26.89 2.47
CA ALA A 161 -1.38 -25.71 2.17
C ALA A 161 -2.00 -24.78 1.12
N SER A 162 -2.62 -25.29 0.05
CA SER A 162 -3.32 -24.43 -0.92
C SER A 162 -4.47 -23.65 -0.27
N MET A 163 -5.24 -24.31 0.60
CA MET A 163 -6.33 -23.68 1.34
C MET A 163 -5.80 -22.63 2.33
N VAL A 164 -4.74 -22.95 3.07
CA VAL A 164 -4.09 -22.00 3.99
C VAL A 164 -3.59 -20.77 3.22
N PHE A 165 -2.93 -20.95 2.07
CA PHE A 165 -2.50 -19.82 1.24
C PHE A 165 -3.68 -19.01 0.70
N GLY A 166 -4.77 -19.66 0.29
CA GLY A 166 -6.00 -18.98 -0.14
C GLY A 166 -6.62 -18.14 0.98
N ILE A 167 -6.64 -18.62 2.23
CA ILE A 167 -7.15 -17.85 3.37
C ILE A 167 -6.22 -16.67 3.67
N ARG A 168 -4.89 -16.87 3.64
CA ARG A 168 -3.94 -15.78 3.84
C ARG A 168 -4.08 -14.69 2.79
N GLN A 169 -4.23 -15.08 1.51
CA GLN A 169 -4.51 -14.14 0.42
C GLN A 169 -5.75 -13.30 0.75
N ARG A 170 -6.87 -13.95 1.09
CA ARG A 170 -8.12 -13.24 1.41
C ARG A 170 -8.01 -12.37 2.65
N ALA A 171 -7.27 -12.80 3.68
CA ALA A 171 -7.03 -12.00 4.88
C ALA A 171 -6.24 -10.72 4.56
N PHE A 172 -5.21 -10.82 3.73
CA PHE A 172 -4.46 -9.67 3.24
C PHE A 172 -5.33 -8.72 2.40
N ASP A 173 -6.12 -9.28 1.47
CA ASP A 173 -7.01 -8.48 0.63
C ASP A 173 -8.11 -7.78 1.45
N TYR A 174 -8.68 -8.48 2.44
CA TYR A 174 -9.56 -7.88 3.45
C TYR A 174 -8.87 -6.72 4.17
N GLY A 175 -7.64 -6.90 4.65
CA GLY A 175 -6.89 -5.87 5.35
C GLY A 175 -6.72 -4.60 4.52
N ALA A 176 -6.36 -4.73 3.24
CA ALA A 176 -6.22 -3.62 2.31
C ALA A 176 -7.56 -2.89 2.10
N ARG A 177 -8.61 -3.62 1.71
CA ARG A 177 -9.95 -3.06 1.46
C ARG A 177 -10.55 -2.42 2.71
N ALA A 178 -10.34 -3.03 3.88
CA ALA A 178 -10.81 -2.51 5.16
C ALA A 178 -10.17 -1.17 5.50
N ILE A 179 -8.85 -1.00 5.30
CA ILE A 179 -8.15 0.27 5.53
C ILE A 179 -8.63 1.35 4.56
N GLU A 180 -8.77 1.01 3.27
CA GLU A 180 -9.25 1.93 2.23
C GLU A 180 -10.70 2.36 2.45
N SER A 181 -11.46 1.54 3.17
CA SER A 181 -12.83 1.85 3.58
C SER A 181 -12.92 2.61 4.89
N VAL A 182 -11.83 3.02 5.55
CA VAL A 182 -11.93 3.86 6.76
C VAL A 182 -12.15 5.31 6.35
N ASP A 183 -13.10 5.98 7.00
CA ASP A 183 -13.36 7.40 6.73
C ASP A 183 -12.13 8.26 7.08
N ALA A 184 -11.59 8.92 6.05
CA ALA A 184 -10.44 9.82 6.15
C ALA A 184 -10.86 11.30 6.31
N GLY A 185 -12.16 11.59 6.41
CA GLY A 185 -12.71 12.91 6.63
C GLY A 185 -12.14 13.56 7.88
N GLU A 186 -11.55 14.75 7.72
CA GLU A 186 -10.96 15.55 8.81
C GLU A 186 -9.79 14.90 9.57
N VAL A 187 -9.29 13.75 9.11
CA VAL A 187 -8.13 13.04 9.67
C VAL A 187 -6.82 13.76 9.32
N ASP A 188 -5.81 13.65 10.18
CA ASP A 188 -4.46 14.11 9.88
C ASP A 188 -3.88 13.44 8.62
N PRO A 189 -3.40 14.19 7.61
CA PRO A 189 -2.87 13.61 6.38
C PRO A 189 -1.75 12.60 6.59
N GLN A 190 -0.93 12.75 7.64
CA GLN A 190 0.14 11.79 7.93
C GLN A 190 -0.39 10.45 8.42
N ALA A 191 -1.50 10.45 9.17
CA ALA A 191 -2.17 9.22 9.59
C ALA A 191 -2.79 8.50 8.38
N VAL A 192 -3.45 9.25 7.49
CA VAL A 192 -4.04 8.72 6.25
C VAL A 192 -2.97 8.10 5.36
N ASP A 193 -1.85 8.79 5.19
CA ASP A 193 -0.72 8.30 4.39
C ASP A 193 -0.09 7.03 4.99
N ALA A 194 0.04 6.94 6.32
CA ALA A 194 0.43 5.69 6.96
C ALA A 194 -0.57 4.56 6.67
N GLY A 195 -1.87 4.82 6.75
CA GLY A 195 -2.92 3.88 6.36
C GLY A 195 -2.74 3.37 4.92
N PHE A 196 -2.50 4.26 3.95
CA PHE A 196 -2.26 3.86 2.56
C PHE A 196 -1.02 2.99 2.38
N ARG A 197 0.07 3.26 3.11
CA ARG A 197 1.28 2.41 3.06
C ARG A 197 1.00 1.00 3.59
N ILE A 198 0.21 0.88 4.66
CA ILE A 198 -0.19 -0.41 5.23
C ILE A 198 -1.11 -1.15 4.25
N ALA A 199 -2.10 -0.47 3.67
CA ALA A 199 -2.98 -1.07 2.66
C ALA A 199 -2.19 -1.56 1.43
N LYS A 200 -1.21 -0.77 0.96
CA LYS A 200 -0.32 -1.19 -0.14
C LYS A 200 0.48 -2.44 0.22
N TRP A 201 1.04 -2.52 1.42
CA TRP A 201 1.76 -3.70 1.89
C TRP A 201 0.85 -4.93 2.00
N TYR A 202 -0.40 -4.75 2.42
CA TYR A 202 -1.40 -5.81 2.40
C TYR A 202 -1.72 -6.32 1.01
N ARG A 203 -1.91 -5.44 0.01
CA ARG A 203 -2.10 -5.86 -1.40
C ARG A 203 -0.92 -6.70 -1.91
N SER A 204 0.31 -6.25 -1.65
CA SER A 204 1.54 -7.01 -1.98
C SER A 204 1.54 -8.40 -1.32
N GLY A 205 1.06 -8.49 -0.08
CA GLY A 205 0.86 -9.77 0.63
C GLY A 205 -0.19 -10.67 -0.04
N ALA A 206 -1.32 -10.11 -0.46
CA ALA A 206 -2.35 -10.88 -1.16
C ALA A 206 -1.80 -11.48 -2.46
N GLU A 207 -1.11 -10.68 -3.29
CA GLU A 207 -0.48 -11.15 -4.54
C GLU A 207 0.60 -12.22 -4.30
N LEU A 208 1.35 -12.12 -3.21
CA LEU A 208 2.32 -13.14 -2.81
C LEU A 208 1.62 -14.48 -2.53
N TYR A 209 0.56 -14.48 -1.74
CA TYR A 209 -0.14 -15.71 -1.34
C TYR A 209 -1.01 -16.29 -2.46
N GLU A 210 -1.53 -15.45 -3.36
CA GLU A 210 -2.16 -15.91 -4.60
C GLU A 210 -1.16 -16.73 -5.45
N ARG A 211 0.05 -16.19 -5.67
CA ARG A 211 1.12 -16.91 -6.37
C ARG A 211 1.52 -18.18 -5.64
N ALA A 212 1.63 -18.15 -4.31
CA ALA A 212 1.94 -19.33 -3.50
C ALA A 212 0.89 -20.44 -3.69
N ALA A 213 -0.40 -20.09 -3.65
CA ALA A 213 -1.49 -21.02 -3.89
C ALA A 213 -1.44 -21.60 -5.32
N ALA A 214 -1.20 -20.76 -6.33
CA ALA A 214 -1.10 -21.21 -7.72
C ALA A 214 0.07 -22.17 -7.96
N ILE A 215 1.23 -21.93 -7.34
CA ILE A 215 2.37 -22.86 -7.37
C ILE A 215 2.00 -24.19 -6.71
N TRP A 216 1.36 -24.15 -5.54
CA TRP A 216 1.00 -25.35 -4.78
C TRP A 216 0.01 -26.25 -5.52
N GLU A 217 -0.97 -25.64 -6.20
CA GLU A 217 -1.97 -26.35 -6.99
C GLU A 217 -1.45 -26.83 -8.35
N GLY A 218 -0.19 -26.56 -8.68
CA GLY A 218 0.40 -26.93 -9.97
C GLY A 218 -0.22 -26.19 -11.15
N ARG A 219 -0.85 -25.03 -10.93
CA ARG A 219 -1.48 -24.22 -12.00
C ARG A 219 -0.46 -23.51 -12.89
N ILE A 220 0.81 -23.44 -12.48
CA ILE A 220 1.90 -22.83 -13.24
C ILE A 220 2.69 -23.95 -13.93
N ALA A 221 2.34 -24.26 -15.18
CA ALA A 221 2.87 -25.42 -15.91
C ALA A 221 4.24 -25.19 -16.56
N ASP A 222 4.66 -23.93 -16.75
CA ASP A 222 5.74 -23.57 -17.68
C ASP A 222 7.12 -23.38 -17.03
N ALA A 223 7.23 -23.46 -15.70
CA ALA A 223 8.48 -23.21 -14.98
C ALA A 223 8.90 -24.41 -14.09
N PRO A 224 10.22 -24.68 -13.95
CA PRO A 224 10.71 -25.70 -13.03
C PRO A 224 10.29 -25.38 -11.58
N THR A 225 9.81 -26.38 -10.84
CA THR A 225 9.33 -26.23 -9.46
C THR A 225 10.35 -25.54 -8.54
N GLU A 226 11.64 -25.85 -8.68
CA GLU A 226 12.71 -25.23 -7.88
C GLU A 226 12.86 -23.72 -8.14
N GLU A 227 12.64 -23.28 -9.36
CA GLU A 227 12.73 -21.86 -9.73
C GLU A 227 11.55 -21.08 -9.17
N LEU A 228 10.34 -21.66 -9.26
CA LEU A 228 9.14 -21.11 -8.64
C LEU A 228 9.29 -20.99 -7.12
N GLN A 229 9.84 -22.01 -6.47
CA GLN A 229 10.11 -21.98 -5.03
C GLN A 229 11.13 -20.90 -4.65
N ARG A 230 12.24 -20.77 -5.41
CA ARG A 230 13.23 -19.69 -5.18
C ARG A 230 12.64 -18.29 -5.37
N SER A 231 11.80 -18.12 -6.39
CA SER A 231 11.10 -16.85 -6.64
C SER A 231 10.12 -16.49 -5.51
N LEU A 232 9.38 -17.50 -5.02
CA LEU A 232 8.47 -17.32 -3.88
C LEU A 232 9.23 -16.96 -2.60
N GLU A 233 10.33 -17.63 -2.31
CA GLU A 233 11.16 -17.34 -1.13
C GLU A 233 11.77 -15.93 -1.19
N THR A 234 12.20 -15.51 -2.38
CA THR A 234 12.69 -14.14 -2.60
C THR A 234 11.58 -13.12 -2.37
N SER A 235 10.38 -13.39 -2.88
CA SER A 235 9.20 -12.52 -2.70
C SER A 235 8.78 -12.45 -1.23
N ARG A 236 8.82 -13.57 -0.48
CA ARG A 236 8.56 -13.62 0.97
C ARG A 236 9.57 -12.79 1.75
N SER A 237 10.86 -12.97 1.46
CA SER A 237 11.94 -12.20 2.07
C SER A 237 11.81 -10.70 1.79
N GLN A 238 11.38 -10.34 0.58
CA GLN A 238 11.09 -8.95 0.23
C GLN A 238 9.89 -8.41 1.01
N HIS A 239 8.77 -9.13 1.02
CA HIS A 239 7.55 -8.74 1.73
C HIS A 239 7.78 -8.56 3.24
N ALA A 240 8.62 -9.41 3.85
CA ALA A 240 9.03 -9.28 5.24
C ALA A 240 9.85 -8.01 5.50
N ARG A 241 10.79 -7.65 4.61
CA ARG A 241 11.55 -6.38 4.71
C ARG A 241 10.64 -5.16 4.52
N GLU A 242 9.66 -5.26 3.61
CA GLU A 242 8.65 -4.22 3.44
C GLU A 242 7.81 -4.05 4.71
N ALA A 243 7.46 -5.14 5.41
CA ALA A 243 6.76 -5.08 6.69
C ALA A 243 7.57 -4.33 7.76
N GLU A 244 8.88 -4.59 7.87
CA GLU A 244 9.78 -3.86 8.77
C GLU A 244 9.80 -2.36 8.46
N LEU A 245 9.91 -1.98 7.19
CA LEU A 245 9.87 -0.59 6.75
C LEU A 245 8.53 0.08 7.11
N VAL A 246 7.41 -0.60 6.84
CA VAL A 246 6.07 -0.10 7.14
C VAL A 246 5.91 0.09 8.65
N ARG A 247 6.37 -0.85 9.47
CA ARG A 247 6.35 -0.77 10.94
C ARG A 247 7.17 0.42 11.44
N ASP A 248 8.38 0.62 10.93
CA ASP A 248 9.24 1.75 11.30
C ASP A 248 8.60 3.10 10.94
N LEU A 249 8.00 3.19 9.75
CA LEU A 249 7.33 4.41 9.29
C LEU A 249 6.04 4.69 10.06
N ALA A 250 5.27 3.65 10.39
CA ALA A 250 4.09 3.74 11.23
C ALA A 250 4.46 4.24 12.63
N ALA A 251 5.50 3.67 13.26
CA ALA A 251 5.99 4.09 14.57
C ALA A 251 6.47 5.55 14.58
N ARG A 252 7.18 6.00 13.53
CA ARG A 252 7.56 7.42 13.39
C ARG A 252 6.34 8.32 13.24
N THR A 253 5.33 7.87 12.49
CA THR A 253 4.09 8.63 12.30
C THR A 253 3.34 8.74 13.62
N GLU A 254 3.24 7.64 14.37
CA GLU A 254 2.68 7.60 15.72
C GLU A 254 3.36 8.63 16.64
N GLU A 255 4.70 8.66 16.68
CA GLU A 255 5.46 9.64 17.48
C GLU A 255 5.15 11.09 17.08
N ILE A 256 5.04 11.37 15.78
CA ILE A 256 4.67 12.71 15.26
C ILE A 256 3.24 13.07 15.69
N LEU A 257 2.29 12.14 15.56
CA LEU A 257 0.90 12.35 15.94
C LEU A 257 0.76 12.54 17.45
N MET A 258 1.44 11.73 18.26
CA MET A 258 1.49 11.87 19.72
C MET A 258 1.98 13.25 20.13
N ARG A 259 3.07 13.74 19.52
CA ARG A 259 3.59 15.09 19.78
C ARG A 259 2.64 16.20 19.31
N ARG A 260 2.00 16.03 18.16
CA ARG A 260 1.10 17.05 17.57
C ARG A 260 -0.20 17.19 18.34
N TYR A 261 -0.78 16.07 18.75
CA TYR A 261 -2.12 16.01 19.34
C TYR A 261 -2.11 15.85 20.86
N ALA A 262 -0.95 15.56 21.45
CA ALA A 262 -0.78 15.32 22.88
C ALA A 262 -1.72 14.24 23.42
N VAL A 263 -1.90 13.18 22.63
CA VAL A 263 -2.69 11.99 22.97
C VAL A 263 -1.88 10.76 22.62
N GLU A 264 -1.96 9.73 23.45
CA GLU A 264 -1.38 8.43 23.15
C GLU A 264 -2.17 7.77 22.02
N PHE A 265 -1.48 7.46 20.94
CA PHE A 265 -2.02 6.64 19.86
C PHE A 265 -1.71 5.18 20.15
N PRO A 266 -2.63 4.26 19.86
CA PRO A 266 -2.36 2.84 20.08
C PRO A 266 -1.31 2.34 19.07
N VAL A 267 -0.33 1.58 19.55
CA VAL A 267 0.74 1.00 18.70
C VAL A 267 0.12 0.07 17.65
N LEU A 268 0.52 0.27 16.38
CA LEU A 268 0.12 -0.61 15.28
C LEU A 268 0.96 -1.89 15.31
N SER A 269 0.34 -3.02 15.63
CA SER A 269 0.93 -4.35 15.51
C SER A 269 0.71 -4.87 14.09
N ILE A 270 1.70 -4.65 13.24
CA ILE A 270 1.77 -5.08 11.83
C ILE A 270 2.93 -6.05 11.69
#